data_AF-A0AB38R7A3-F1
#
_entry.id   AF-A0AB38R7A3-F1
#
_cell.length_a   1.000
_cell.length_b   1.000
_cell.length_c   1.000
_cell.angle_alpha   90.00
_cell.angle_beta   90.00
_cell.angle_gamma   90.00
#
_symmetry.space_group_name_H-M   'P 1'
#
loop_
_entity.id
_entity.type
_entity.pdbx_description
1 polymer ?
#
loop_
_entity_poly.entity_id
_entity_poly.type
_entity_poly.pdbx_seq_one_letter_code
_entity_poly.pdbx_strand_id
1 'polypeptide(L)'
;MEPSDMMAAVTSSMRDRTGRTLEEWVEAVRTSGVDPLDQNEVRKWLKAEHGVPQNSQWAIAFETAEQSGWVEPTVEQYIDQQYSGPKAALRPIFDAARRLIEELGADVRVEGRGTYTPFVRARQFAAIAAATKARAEPTRPSFALANSPPSQRPPRPESTSDYVLSRPRIRTSCPGQGSRAVDPQDRAQQHRRRE
;
A
#
# COMPACT_ATOMS: atom_id res chain seq x y z
N MET A 1 -14.76 11.16 -0.72
CA MET A 1 -14.06 11.15 0.57
C MET A 1 -12.67 11.61 0.24
N GLU A 2 -12.40 12.86 0.56
CA GLU A 2 -11.10 13.46 0.31
C GLU A 2 -10.05 12.79 1.22
N PRO A 3 -8.77 12.74 0.85
CA PRO A 3 -7.72 12.17 1.70
C PRO A 3 -7.68 12.75 3.12
N SER A 4 -8.03 14.04 3.27
CA SER A 4 -8.18 14.73 4.55
C SER A 4 -9.28 14.12 5.43
N ASP A 5 -10.39 13.70 4.84
CA ASP A 5 -11.53 13.13 5.57
C ASP A 5 -11.16 11.78 6.22
N MET A 6 -10.33 11.00 5.53
CA MET A 6 -9.84 9.74 6.07
C MET A 6 -8.90 9.95 7.26
N MET A 7 -8.00 10.94 7.18
CA MET A 7 -7.09 11.26 8.29
C MET A 7 -7.87 11.77 9.51
N ALA A 8 -8.87 12.63 9.32
CA ALA A 8 -9.74 13.09 10.40
C ALA A 8 -10.50 11.94 11.08
N ALA A 9 -11.03 10.99 10.30
CA ALA A 9 -11.70 9.80 10.83
C ALA A 9 -10.75 8.85 11.58
N VAL A 10 -9.49 8.75 11.13
CA VAL A 10 -8.45 8.01 11.85
C VAL A 10 -8.13 8.72 13.17
N THR A 11 -7.99 10.03 13.20
CA THR A 11 -7.72 10.76 14.44
C THR A 11 -8.85 10.63 15.45
N SER A 12 -10.11 10.76 15.01
CA SER A 12 -11.28 10.66 15.91
C SER A 12 -11.44 9.28 16.55
N SER A 13 -11.14 8.21 15.80
CA SER A 13 -11.19 6.81 16.29
C SER A 13 -9.87 6.32 16.90
N MET A 14 -8.87 7.20 17.09
CA MET A 14 -7.53 6.79 17.52
C MET A 14 -7.51 6.24 18.95
N ARG A 15 -8.19 6.92 19.88
CA ARG A 15 -8.29 6.51 21.27
C ARG A 15 -8.90 5.12 21.40
N ASP A 16 -9.99 4.86 20.69
CA ASP A 16 -10.68 3.56 20.76
C ASP A 16 -9.82 2.41 20.22
N ARG A 17 -8.98 2.67 19.22
CA ARG A 17 -8.16 1.65 18.56
C ARG A 17 -6.80 1.43 19.21
N THR A 18 -6.26 2.43 19.89
CA THR A 18 -4.86 2.43 20.38
C THR A 18 -4.73 2.70 21.87
N GLY A 19 -5.83 3.07 22.54
CA GLY A 19 -5.86 3.42 23.96
C GLY A 19 -5.35 4.83 24.29
N ARG A 20 -4.87 5.60 23.30
CA ARG A 20 -4.35 6.97 23.48
C ARG A 20 -4.84 7.90 22.37
N THR A 21 -4.91 9.20 22.64
CA THR A 21 -5.17 10.22 21.61
C THR A 21 -3.95 10.45 20.73
N LEU A 22 -4.15 11.18 19.63
CA LEU A 22 -3.06 11.55 18.74
C LEU A 22 -2.01 12.40 19.47
N GLU A 23 -2.44 13.36 20.29
CA GLU A 23 -1.56 14.26 21.05
C GLU A 23 -0.73 13.49 22.08
N GLU A 24 -1.37 12.53 22.78
CA GLU A 24 -0.67 11.64 23.72
C GLU A 24 0.38 10.76 23.02
N TRP A 25 0.11 10.33 21.78
CA TRP A 25 1.08 9.60 20.98
C TRP A 25 2.22 10.48 20.50
N VAL A 26 1.94 11.71 20.05
CA VAL A 26 2.98 12.67 19.65
C VAL A 26 3.94 12.94 20.83
N GLU A 27 3.40 13.13 22.03
CA GLU A 27 4.23 13.34 23.22
C GLU A 27 5.02 12.08 23.62
N ALA A 28 4.40 10.90 23.49
CA ALA A 28 5.11 9.64 23.70
C ALA A 28 6.29 9.46 22.73
N VAL A 29 6.13 9.85 21.46
CA VAL A 29 7.22 9.83 20.48
C VAL A 29 8.32 10.80 20.86
N ARG A 30 7.99 12.06 21.23
CA ARG A 30 8.98 13.07 21.65
C ARG A 30 9.82 12.65 22.85
N THR A 31 9.23 11.90 23.77
CA THR A 31 9.89 11.42 25.00
C THR A 31 10.56 10.07 24.84
N SER A 32 10.33 9.35 23.73
CA SER A 32 10.87 8.00 23.48
C SER A 32 12.35 7.98 23.08
N GLY A 33 12.89 9.11 22.61
CA GLY A 33 14.27 9.23 22.13
C GLY A 33 14.47 8.90 20.64
N VAL A 34 13.43 8.50 19.91
CA VAL A 34 13.47 8.40 18.43
C VAL A 34 13.45 9.78 17.81
N ASP A 35 14.04 9.93 16.61
CA ASP A 35 14.00 11.20 15.89
C ASP A 35 12.56 11.47 15.39
N PRO A 36 11.88 12.54 15.87
CA PRO A 36 10.53 12.89 15.43
C PRO A 36 10.43 13.17 13.92
N LEU A 37 11.52 13.55 13.28
CA LEU A 37 11.58 13.83 11.83
C LEU A 37 11.78 12.56 11.00
N ASP A 38 12.33 11.48 11.58
CA ASP A 38 12.39 10.17 10.92
C ASP A 38 11.07 9.40 11.11
N GLN A 39 10.11 9.71 10.24
CA GLN A 39 8.82 9.03 10.22
C GLN A 39 8.94 7.50 10.09
N ASN A 40 10.01 6.96 9.50
CA ASN A 40 10.20 5.51 9.40
C ASN A 40 10.57 4.91 10.76
N GLU A 41 11.49 5.55 11.47
CA GLU A 41 11.89 5.18 12.83
C GLU A 41 10.69 5.25 13.78
N VAL A 42 9.94 6.35 13.77
CA VAL A 42 8.73 6.52 14.58
C VAL A 42 7.74 5.38 14.36
N ARG A 43 7.43 5.02 13.10
CA ARG A 43 6.51 3.91 12.81
C ARG A 43 7.03 2.55 13.28
N LYS A 44 8.34 2.31 13.15
CA LYS A 44 8.96 1.07 13.65
C LYS A 44 8.85 0.98 15.17
N TRP A 45 9.13 2.07 15.87
CA TRP A 45 9.01 2.15 17.32
C TRP A 45 7.56 1.93 17.78
N LEU A 46 6.59 2.61 17.18
CA LEU A 46 5.15 2.43 17.46
C LEU A 46 4.68 0.98 17.25
N LYS A 47 5.22 0.31 16.23
CA LYS A 47 4.91 -1.10 15.97
C LYS A 47 5.57 -2.03 16.99
N ALA A 48 6.86 -1.83 17.26
CA ALA A 48 7.67 -2.74 18.07
C ALA A 48 7.31 -2.64 19.55
N GLU A 49 7.22 -1.43 20.09
CA GLU A 49 7.04 -1.19 21.54
C GLU A 49 5.57 -1.18 21.95
N HIS A 50 4.68 -0.78 21.04
CA HIS A 50 3.28 -0.49 21.37
C HIS A 50 2.25 -1.25 20.53
N GLY A 51 2.68 -2.03 19.53
CA GLY A 51 1.77 -2.82 18.69
C GLY A 51 0.74 -1.99 17.94
N VAL A 52 1.01 -0.70 17.71
CA VAL A 52 0.04 0.23 17.10
C VAL A 52 -0.31 -0.24 15.68
N PRO A 53 -1.58 -0.21 15.24
CA PRO A 53 -1.96 -0.60 13.87
C PRO A 53 -1.37 0.34 12.81
N GLN A 54 -1.07 -0.19 11.61
CA GLN A 54 -0.36 0.53 10.55
C GLN A 54 -0.93 1.92 10.25
N ASN A 55 -2.25 2.04 10.02
CA ASN A 55 -2.86 3.34 9.69
C ASN A 55 -2.71 4.38 10.80
N SER A 56 -2.77 3.93 12.07
CA SER A 56 -2.51 4.81 13.21
C SER A 56 -1.03 5.18 13.30
N GLN A 57 -0.11 4.25 12.99
CA GLN A 57 1.32 4.57 12.93
C GLN A 57 1.61 5.70 11.94
N TRP A 58 0.99 5.65 10.75
CA TRP A 58 1.15 6.69 9.73
C TRP A 58 0.63 8.06 10.21
N ALA A 59 -0.56 8.09 10.80
CA ALA A 59 -1.14 9.33 11.33
C ALA A 59 -0.28 9.94 12.44
N ILE A 60 0.18 9.12 13.39
CA ILE A 60 1.05 9.58 14.48
C ILE A 60 2.39 10.08 13.94
N ALA A 61 3.03 9.34 13.03
CA ALA A 61 4.33 9.72 12.49
C ALA A 61 4.26 11.01 11.67
N PHE A 62 3.20 11.18 10.88
CA PHE A 62 2.98 12.39 10.09
C PHE A 62 2.77 13.62 10.98
N GLU A 63 1.84 13.52 11.94
CA GLU A 63 1.56 14.60 12.90
C GLU A 63 2.81 14.96 13.72
N THR A 64 3.55 13.95 14.18
CA THR A 64 4.77 14.17 14.97
C THR A 64 5.83 14.90 14.16
N ALA A 65 6.01 14.54 12.89
CA ALA A 65 6.96 15.20 12.01
C ALA A 65 6.51 16.65 11.72
N GLU A 66 5.24 16.88 11.38
CA GLU A 66 4.71 18.23 11.12
C GLU A 66 4.90 19.15 12.32
N GLN A 67 4.53 18.70 13.52
CA GLN A 67 4.74 19.48 14.74
C GLN A 67 6.22 19.67 15.11
N SER A 68 7.12 18.87 14.52
CA SER A 68 8.57 19.00 14.68
C SER A 68 9.21 19.84 13.56
N GLY A 69 8.40 20.47 12.70
CA GLY A 69 8.85 21.39 11.66
C GLY A 69 9.04 20.75 10.28
N TRP A 70 8.62 19.49 10.08
CA TRP A 70 8.58 18.90 8.75
C TRP A 70 7.49 19.56 7.90
N VAL A 71 7.80 19.82 6.64
CA VAL A 71 6.85 20.36 5.65
C VAL A 71 6.73 19.34 4.52
N GLU A 72 5.50 19.04 4.13
CA GLU A 72 5.26 18.11 3.04
C GLU A 72 5.88 18.62 1.73
N PRO A 73 6.72 17.81 1.05
CA PRO A 73 7.27 18.19 -0.23
C PRO A 73 6.17 18.41 -1.29
N THR A 74 6.35 19.43 -2.12
CA THR A 74 5.49 19.63 -3.29
C THR A 74 5.68 18.51 -4.32
N VAL A 75 4.74 18.41 -5.27
CA VAL A 75 4.84 17.45 -6.39
C VAL A 75 6.18 17.59 -7.12
N GLU A 76 6.60 18.82 -7.42
CA GLU A 76 7.88 19.08 -8.07
C GLU A 76 9.07 18.72 -7.18
N GLN A 77 9.01 18.98 -5.87
CA GLN A 77 10.09 18.57 -4.95
C GLN A 77 10.20 17.05 -4.86
N TYR A 78 9.09 16.31 -4.86
CA TYR A 78 9.12 14.85 -4.95
C TYR A 78 9.77 14.37 -6.25
N ILE A 79 9.45 14.99 -7.38
CA ILE A 79 10.07 14.69 -8.68
C ILE A 79 11.57 14.99 -8.64
N ASP A 80 11.96 16.18 -8.17
CA ASP A 80 13.35 16.61 -8.08
C ASP A 80 14.19 15.65 -7.23
N GLN A 81 13.65 15.20 -6.09
CA GLN A 81 14.31 14.20 -5.24
C GLN A 81 14.52 12.87 -5.97
N GLN A 82 13.51 12.37 -6.71
CA GLN A 82 13.61 11.12 -7.47
C GLN A 82 14.71 11.15 -8.56
N TYR A 83 14.93 12.32 -9.17
CA TYR A 83 15.92 12.53 -10.23
C TYR A 83 17.15 13.29 -9.75
N SER A 84 17.52 13.16 -8.48
CA SER A 84 18.77 13.71 -7.95
C SER A 84 19.94 12.71 -8.09
N GLY A 85 21.17 13.21 -7.94
CA GLY A 85 22.38 12.39 -7.88
C GLY A 85 22.58 11.48 -9.10
N PRO A 86 22.82 10.16 -8.92
CA PRO A 86 23.07 9.22 -10.03
C PRO A 86 21.94 9.11 -11.07
N LYS A 87 20.73 9.57 -10.72
CA LYS A 87 19.54 9.50 -11.59
C LYS A 87 19.24 10.82 -12.30
N ALA A 88 20.04 11.87 -12.10
CA ALA A 88 19.83 13.18 -12.72
C ALA A 88 19.77 13.13 -14.25
N ALA A 89 20.55 12.24 -14.87
CA ALA A 89 20.52 12.03 -16.32
C ALA A 89 19.17 11.50 -16.86
N LEU A 90 18.29 10.97 -16.00
CA LEU A 90 16.96 10.50 -16.37
C LEU A 90 15.90 11.62 -16.36
N ARG A 91 16.21 12.79 -15.78
CA ARG A 91 15.24 13.90 -15.67
C ARG A 91 14.69 14.35 -17.03
N PRO A 92 15.50 14.58 -18.08
CA PRO A 92 14.96 15.00 -19.37
C PRO A 92 14.02 13.96 -20.01
N ILE A 93 14.26 12.66 -19.75
CA ILE A 93 13.40 11.58 -20.25
C ILE A 93 12.06 11.61 -19.51
N PHE A 94 12.09 11.82 -18.19
CA PHE A 94 10.88 12.01 -17.41
C PHE A 94 10.07 13.22 -17.87
N ASP A 95 10.72 14.37 -18.08
CA ASP A 95 10.03 15.60 -18.49
C ASP A 95 9.36 15.43 -19.87
N ALA A 96 10.02 14.75 -20.82
CA ALA A 96 9.45 14.43 -22.12
C ALA A 96 8.25 13.47 -22.01
N ALA A 97 8.36 12.44 -21.19
CA ALA A 97 7.27 11.49 -20.96
C ALA A 97 6.08 12.15 -20.25
N ARG A 98 6.35 12.95 -19.21
CA ARG A 98 5.34 13.73 -18.48
C ARG A 98 4.54 14.60 -19.45
N ARG A 99 5.23 15.36 -20.30
CA ARG A 99 4.58 16.24 -21.28
C ARG A 99 3.61 15.45 -22.17
N LEU A 100 4.04 14.32 -22.74
CA LEU A 100 3.21 13.48 -23.59
C LEU A 100 1.98 12.92 -22.84
N ILE A 101 2.11 12.62 -21.55
CA ILE A 101 1.01 12.12 -20.73
C ILE A 101 0.03 13.25 -20.39
N GLU A 102 0.52 14.44 -20.06
CA GLU A 102 -0.32 15.63 -19.80
C GLU A 102 -1.09 16.07 -21.06
N GLU A 103 -0.51 15.86 -22.25
CA GLU A 103 -1.18 16.12 -23.55
C GLU A 103 -2.40 15.19 -23.80
N LEU A 104 -2.58 14.11 -23.04
CA LEU A 104 -3.74 13.21 -23.18
C LEU A 104 -5.08 13.83 -22.76
N GLY A 105 -5.07 14.94 -22.02
CA GLY A 105 -6.27 15.68 -21.67
C GLY A 105 -6.12 16.56 -20.44
N ALA A 106 -6.96 17.60 -20.34
CA ALA A 106 -6.98 18.53 -19.20
C ALA A 106 -7.43 17.89 -17.87
N ASP A 107 -7.95 16.67 -17.91
CA ASP A 107 -8.38 15.90 -16.74
C ASP A 107 -7.23 15.08 -16.09
N VAL A 108 -6.03 15.12 -16.69
CA VAL A 108 -4.83 14.46 -16.16
C VAL A 108 -4.25 15.29 -15.03
N ARG A 109 -4.03 14.65 -13.88
CA ARG A 109 -3.34 15.24 -12.72
C ARG A 109 -2.10 14.43 -12.38
N VAL A 110 -1.06 15.11 -11.93
CA VAL A 110 0.15 14.51 -11.39
C VAL A 110 0.10 14.57 -9.86
N GLU A 111 0.45 13.49 -9.20
CA GLU A 111 0.60 13.49 -7.73
C GLU A 111 2.06 13.20 -7.36
N GLY A 112 2.52 13.76 -6.25
CA GLY A 112 3.87 13.55 -5.73
C GLY A 112 3.93 12.30 -4.86
N ARG A 113 4.86 11.38 -5.14
CA ARG A 113 5.27 10.34 -4.20
C ARG A 113 6.78 10.22 -4.20
N GLY A 114 7.36 9.78 -3.09
CA GLY A 114 8.82 9.71 -2.95
C GLY A 114 9.52 8.69 -3.88
N THR A 115 8.80 7.67 -4.37
CA THR A 115 9.42 6.55 -5.12
C THR A 115 9.04 6.50 -6.60
N TYR A 116 7.94 7.14 -6.97
CA TYR A 116 7.44 7.21 -8.34
C TYR A 116 6.47 8.38 -8.50
N THR A 117 6.23 8.81 -9.72
CA THR A 117 5.29 9.88 -10.07
C THR A 117 4.06 9.30 -10.74
N PRO A 118 2.91 9.17 -10.04
CA PRO A 118 1.64 8.76 -10.63
C PRO A 118 0.98 9.84 -11.47
N PHE A 119 0.25 9.39 -12.49
CA PHE A 119 -0.65 10.19 -13.30
C PHE A 119 -2.07 9.65 -13.14
N VAL A 120 -2.99 10.52 -12.78
CA VAL A 120 -4.35 10.16 -12.35
C VAL A 120 -5.40 10.94 -13.12
N ARG A 121 -6.57 10.30 -13.31
CA ARG A 121 -7.83 10.94 -13.70
C ARG A 121 -8.83 10.71 -12.58
N ALA A 122 -9.84 9.86 -12.83
CA ALA A 122 -10.66 9.23 -11.78
C ALA A 122 -9.89 8.16 -10.99
N ARG A 123 -8.89 7.52 -11.63
CA ARG A 123 -7.97 6.55 -11.03
C ARG A 123 -6.58 6.75 -11.62
N GLN A 124 -5.57 6.23 -10.94
CA GLN A 124 -4.22 6.16 -11.49
C GLN A 124 -4.23 5.30 -12.76
N PHE A 125 -3.73 5.85 -13.87
CA PHE A 125 -3.67 5.16 -15.17
C PHE A 125 -2.24 4.99 -15.68
N ALA A 126 -1.30 5.81 -15.19
CA ALA A 126 0.13 5.67 -15.47
C ALA A 126 0.96 6.03 -14.23
N ALA A 127 2.21 5.58 -14.20
CA ALA A 127 3.21 5.99 -13.22
C ALA A 127 4.60 5.85 -13.82
N ILE A 128 5.47 6.82 -13.53
CA ILE A 128 6.89 6.77 -13.93
C ILE A 128 7.73 6.68 -12.67
N ALA A 129 8.65 5.72 -12.62
CA ALA A 129 9.59 5.57 -11.53
C ALA A 129 11.02 5.76 -12.05
N ALA A 130 11.86 6.44 -11.28
CA ALA A 130 13.28 6.59 -11.58
C ALA A 130 14.02 5.27 -11.31
N ALA A 131 13.96 4.33 -12.27
CA ALA A 131 14.62 3.02 -12.19
C ALA A 131 16.14 3.16 -12.29
N THR A 132 16.88 2.42 -11.45
CA THR A 132 18.35 2.33 -11.54
C THR A 132 18.76 1.46 -12.73
N LYS A 133 19.92 1.80 -13.31
CA LYS A 133 20.53 1.25 -14.54
C LYS A 133 20.73 -0.29 -14.61
N ALA A 134 20.33 -1.06 -13.60
CA ALA A 134 20.65 -2.49 -13.47
C ALA A 134 19.44 -3.45 -13.45
N ARG A 135 18.21 -2.98 -13.69
CA ARG A 135 17.05 -3.89 -13.69
C ARG A 135 16.02 -3.52 -14.75
N ALA A 136 16.29 -3.92 -15.98
CA ALA A 136 15.24 -4.30 -16.92
C ALA A 136 14.72 -5.70 -16.54
N GLU A 137 14.15 -5.83 -15.34
CA GLU A 137 13.18 -6.91 -15.11
C GLU A 137 11.82 -6.30 -15.44
N PRO A 138 10.93 -6.99 -16.16
CA PRO A 138 9.58 -6.52 -16.39
C PRO A 138 8.80 -6.58 -15.07
N THR A 139 9.02 -5.62 -14.17
CA THR A 139 7.90 -5.07 -13.43
C THR A 139 6.98 -4.57 -14.51
N ARG A 140 5.94 -5.34 -14.83
CA ARG A 140 4.89 -5.01 -15.80
C ARG A 140 4.73 -3.49 -15.81
N PRO A 141 5.22 -2.77 -16.85
CA PRO A 141 4.70 -1.44 -17.06
C PRO A 141 3.22 -1.69 -17.31
N SER A 142 2.35 -1.24 -16.42
CA SER A 142 0.94 -1.09 -16.73
C SER A 142 0.83 0.06 -17.75
N PHE A 143 1.38 -0.13 -18.95
CA PHE A 143 0.90 0.51 -20.16
C PHE A 143 -0.32 -0.31 -20.59
N ALA A 144 -1.41 -0.16 -19.84
CA ALA A 144 -2.71 -0.63 -20.27
C ALA A 144 -3.37 0.54 -21.00
N LEU A 145 -3.21 0.59 -22.33
CA LEU A 145 -4.18 1.30 -23.17
C LEU A 145 -5.49 0.51 -23.06
N ALA A 146 -6.31 0.87 -22.09
CA ALA A 146 -7.64 0.30 -21.92
C ALA A 146 -8.59 0.86 -22.99
N ASN A 147 -8.42 0.42 -24.24
CA ASN A 147 -9.52 0.37 -25.19
C ASN A 147 -10.23 -0.98 -25.04
N SER A 148 -10.84 -1.20 -23.88
CA SER A 148 -11.88 -2.22 -23.76
C SER A 148 -13.20 -1.54 -24.09
N PRO A 149 -14.02 -2.07 -25.03
CA PRO A 149 -15.37 -1.57 -25.20
C PRO A 149 -16.10 -1.67 -23.86
N PRO A 150 -17.00 -0.73 -23.52
CA PRO A 150 -17.67 -0.73 -22.23
C PRO A 150 -18.36 -2.08 -22.02
N SER A 151 -17.85 -2.86 -21.07
CA SER A 151 -18.54 -4.05 -20.59
C SER A 151 -19.87 -3.57 -20.03
N GLN A 152 -20.97 -3.95 -20.67
CA GLN A 152 -22.30 -3.67 -20.17
C GLN A 152 -22.40 -4.30 -18.77
N ARG A 153 -22.50 -3.44 -17.77
CA ARG A 153 -22.73 -3.86 -16.39
C ARG A 153 -24.18 -4.36 -16.32
N PRO A 154 -24.45 -5.59 -15.88
CA PRO A 154 -25.83 -5.99 -15.64
C PRO A 154 -26.45 -5.06 -14.58
N PRO A 155 -27.75 -4.75 -14.67
CA PRO A 155 -28.40 -3.84 -13.74
C PRO A 155 -28.29 -4.35 -12.30
N ARG A 156 -28.18 -3.42 -11.35
CA ARG A 156 -28.16 -3.70 -9.92
C ARG A 156 -29.53 -4.26 -9.52
N PRO A 157 -29.62 -5.42 -8.85
CA PRO A 157 -30.89 -5.87 -8.29
C PRO A 157 -31.29 -4.95 -7.12
N GLU A 158 -32.57 -4.60 -7.04
CA GLU A 158 -33.12 -3.61 -6.11
C GLU A 158 -33.43 -4.18 -4.71
N SER A 159 -33.12 -5.44 -4.44
CA SER A 159 -33.41 -6.10 -3.17
C SER A 159 -32.32 -7.10 -2.75
N THR A 160 -32.01 -7.10 -1.45
CA THR A 160 -31.01 -7.95 -0.79
C THR A 160 -31.36 -9.44 -0.84
N SER A 161 -32.61 -9.80 -1.17
CA SER A 161 -33.06 -11.20 -1.25
C SER A 161 -32.52 -11.94 -2.49
N ASP A 162 -32.22 -11.23 -3.58
CA ASP A 162 -31.73 -11.83 -4.84
C ASP A 162 -30.24 -12.23 -4.80
N TYR A 163 -29.52 -11.82 -3.74
CA TYR A 163 -28.09 -12.10 -3.60
C TYR A 163 -27.78 -13.56 -3.24
N VAL A 164 -28.75 -14.30 -2.69
CA VAL A 164 -28.53 -15.65 -2.15
C VAL A 164 -28.70 -16.75 -3.22
N LEU A 165 -29.48 -16.48 -4.28
CA LEU A 165 -29.82 -17.49 -5.29
C LEU A 165 -28.93 -17.47 -6.55
N SER A 166 -28.07 -16.47 -6.72
CA SER A 166 -27.27 -16.30 -7.96
C SER A 166 -25.80 -16.71 -7.86
N ARG A 167 -25.35 -17.31 -6.73
CA ARG A 167 -24.00 -17.89 -6.69
C ARG A 167 -23.99 -19.27 -7.35
N PRO A 168 -23.28 -19.46 -8.48
CA PRO A 168 -23.00 -20.80 -8.96
C PRO A 168 -22.19 -21.56 -7.89
N ARG A 169 -22.65 -22.74 -7.49
CA ARG A 169 -21.88 -23.67 -6.65
C ARG A 169 -20.62 -24.07 -7.44
N ILE A 170 -19.48 -23.50 -7.09
CA ILE A 170 -18.18 -23.98 -7.56
C ILE A 170 -17.95 -25.34 -6.89
N ARG A 171 -18.18 -26.43 -7.65
CA ARG A 171 -17.68 -27.77 -7.31
C ARG A 171 -16.17 -27.75 -7.56
N THR A 172 -15.37 -27.69 -6.51
CA THR A 172 -13.94 -28.02 -6.58
C THR A 172 -13.79 -29.55 -6.57
N SER A 173 -13.70 -30.16 -7.75
CA SER A 173 -13.12 -31.50 -7.89
C SER A 173 -11.59 -31.37 -7.81
N CYS A 174 -10.99 -31.70 -6.67
CA CYS A 174 -9.54 -31.91 -6.57
C CYS A 174 -9.19 -33.34 -7.02
N PRO A 175 -8.20 -33.53 -7.91
CA PRO A 175 -7.72 -34.85 -8.30
C PRO A 175 -6.86 -35.48 -7.20
N GLY A 176 -7.00 -36.79 -7.02
CA GLY A 176 -6.48 -37.53 -5.88
C GLY A 176 -4.97 -37.68 -5.84
N GLN A 177 -4.43 -37.56 -4.63
CA GLN A 177 -3.25 -38.28 -4.17
C GLN A 177 -3.63 -38.99 -2.87
N GLY A 178 -3.67 -40.31 -2.92
CA GLY A 178 -3.97 -41.15 -1.77
C GLY A 178 -2.84 -41.13 -0.77
N SER A 179 -3.16 -40.79 0.47
CA SER A 179 -2.35 -41.15 1.63
C SER A 179 -3.19 -42.07 2.51
N ARG A 180 -2.78 -43.34 2.58
CA ARG A 180 -3.35 -44.34 3.48
C ARG A 180 -3.04 -43.92 4.91
N ALA A 181 -4.07 -43.75 5.72
CA ALA A 181 -3.95 -43.64 7.16
C ALA A 181 -3.36 -44.94 7.73
N VAL A 182 -2.33 -44.82 8.57
CA VAL A 182 -1.80 -45.92 9.38
C VAL A 182 -2.48 -45.82 10.75
N ASP A 183 -3.06 -46.94 11.17
CA ASP A 183 -3.89 -47.14 12.36
C ASP A 183 -3.06 -46.99 13.66
N PRO A 184 -3.56 -46.37 14.76
CA PRO A 184 -2.76 -46.05 15.95
C PRO A 184 -2.44 -47.22 16.90
N GLN A 185 -2.55 -48.48 16.48
CA GLN A 185 -2.32 -49.66 17.34
C GLN A 185 -0.96 -50.39 17.15
N ASP A 186 0.04 -49.77 16.52
CA ASP A 186 1.37 -50.40 16.37
C ASP A 186 2.50 -49.62 17.06
N ARG A 187 2.19 -49.09 18.25
CA ARG A 187 3.13 -48.35 19.11
C ARG A 187 3.63 -49.22 20.27
N ALA A 188 4.07 -50.46 19.99
CA ALA A 188 4.65 -51.33 21.01
C ALA A 188 5.52 -52.46 20.44
N GLN A 189 6.51 -52.19 19.57
CA GLN A 189 7.51 -53.23 19.23
C GLN A 189 8.89 -52.76 18.70
N GLN A 190 9.25 -51.47 18.79
CA GLN A 190 10.53 -50.95 18.27
C GLN A 190 11.56 -50.49 19.32
N HIS A 191 11.44 -50.96 20.57
CA HIS A 191 12.47 -50.75 21.62
C HIS A 191 13.38 -51.97 21.87
N ARG A 192 13.43 -52.94 20.96
CA ARG A 192 14.42 -54.03 20.97
C ARG A 192 14.90 -54.30 19.55
N ARG A 193 15.97 -53.62 19.12
CA ARG A 193 16.91 -53.98 18.03
C ARG A 193 17.73 -52.74 17.64
N ARG A 194 18.55 -52.26 18.57
CA ARG A 194 19.79 -51.51 18.31
C ARG A 194 20.77 -51.84 19.45
N GLU A 195 21.17 -53.10 19.44
CA GLU A 195 22.55 -53.50 19.76
C GLU A 195 23.25 -53.73 18.41
#